data_AF-A0A2M8DAH0-F1
#
_entry.id   AF-A0A2M8DAH0-F1
#
_cell.length_a   1.000
_cell.length_b   1.000
_cell.length_c   1.000
_cell.angle_alpha   90.00
_cell.angle_beta   90.00
_cell.angle_gamma   90.00
#
_symmetry.space_group_name_H-M   'P 1'
#
loop_
_entity.id
_entity.type
_entity.pdbx_description
1 polymer ?
#
loop_
_entity_poly.entity_id
_entity_poly.type
_entity_poly.pdbx_seq_one_letter_code
_entity_poly.pdbx_strand_id
1 'polypeptide(L)'
;MKANNNKNIISVVIAIAIVLALGYYLYRAIALSDNPDAVTPLSSATTTTETLNNDLSVIESGENIATEASLPTMPIPDLDREVRPPEAMQKDIADALVRQVAEIITSLKRNPDDIAGWSDLGMVRKSLGDYEGTRQAWEYVAALRPNDYLAFVNLGDLYGYYLKDNAQAEKNFKHAIVNDPTRVYLYFKTYEFYRDIGEPNKARVVVERGVAANPDSAELRNLLGSIK
;
A
#
# COMPACT_ATOMS: atom_id res chain seq x y z
N MET A 1 -39.21 -23.04 24.78
CA MET A 1 -38.24 -22.70 23.70
C MET A 1 -38.53 -21.30 23.18
N LYS A 2 -37.72 -20.29 23.54
CA LYS A 2 -37.53 -18.98 22.86
C LYS A 2 -36.63 -18.10 23.74
N ALA A 3 -35.30 -18.13 23.53
CA ALA A 3 -34.38 -17.22 24.23
C ALA A 3 -33.08 -16.87 23.48
N ASN A 4 -32.74 -17.52 22.36
CA ASN A 4 -31.42 -17.33 21.72
C ASN A 4 -31.35 -16.31 20.57
N ASN A 5 -32.47 -15.81 20.03
CA ASN A 5 -32.41 -14.86 18.90
C ASN A 5 -32.01 -13.44 19.32
N ASN A 6 -32.31 -13.02 20.56
CA ASN A 6 -32.07 -11.64 20.96
C ASN A 6 -30.57 -11.33 21.15
N LYS A 7 -29.75 -12.30 21.56
CA LYS A 7 -28.31 -12.09 21.72
C LYS A 7 -27.61 -11.85 20.37
N ASN A 8 -27.95 -12.64 19.35
CA ASN A 8 -27.37 -12.50 18.01
C ASN A 8 -27.81 -11.20 17.34
N ILE A 9 -29.07 -10.78 17.54
CA ILE A 9 -29.55 -9.48 17.04
C ILE A 9 -28.79 -8.34 17.73
N ILE A 10 -28.56 -8.42 19.05
CA ILE A 10 -27.79 -7.41 19.78
C ILE A 10 -26.33 -7.36 19.27
N SER A 11 -25.70 -8.51 18.99
CA SER A 11 -24.34 -8.57 18.43
C SER A 11 -24.24 -7.92 17.04
N VAL A 12 -25.22 -8.18 16.17
CA VAL A 12 -25.29 -7.59 14.82
C VAL A 12 -25.54 -6.08 14.90
N VAL A 13 -26.41 -5.63 15.80
CA VAL A 13 -26.68 -4.19 16.02
C VAL A 13 -25.43 -3.48 16.54
N ILE A 14 -24.66 -4.10 17.44
CA ILE A 14 -23.39 -3.53 17.95
C ILE A 14 -22.35 -3.45 16.83
N ALA A 15 -22.21 -4.50 16.00
CA ALA A 15 -21.27 -4.49 14.88
C ALA A 15 -21.62 -3.39 13.84
N ILE A 16 -22.90 -3.23 13.52
CA ILE A 16 -23.38 -2.17 12.62
C ILE A 16 -23.12 -0.79 13.25
N ALA A 17 -23.36 -0.62 14.55
CA ALA A 17 -23.09 0.64 15.25
C ALA A 17 -21.59 1.02 15.24
N ILE A 18 -20.69 0.04 15.36
CA ILE A 18 -19.23 0.27 15.29
C ILE A 18 -18.82 0.68 13.87
N VAL A 19 -19.33 0.03 12.84
CA VAL A 19 -19.03 0.38 11.43
C VAL A 19 -19.57 1.77 11.09
N LEU A 20 -20.79 2.12 11.55
CA LEU A 20 -21.36 3.45 11.35
C LEU A 20 -20.59 4.53 12.12
N ALA A 21 -20.14 4.25 13.34
CA ALA A 21 -19.31 5.19 14.11
C ALA A 21 -17.93 5.40 13.46
N LEU A 22 -17.31 4.33 12.95
CA LEU A 22 -16.03 4.41 12.25
C LEU A 22 -16.17 5.16 10.91
N GLY A 23 -17.23 4.87 10.15
CA GLY A 23 -17.56 5.61 8.92
C GLY A 23 -17.85 7.08 9.18
N TYR A 24 -18.59 7.42 10.23
CA TYR A 24 -18.85 8.81 10.62
C TYR A 24 -17.57 9.55 11.05
N TYR A 25 -16.69 8.87 11.79
CA TYR A 25 -15.40 9.42 12.20
C TYR A 25 -14.51 9.72 10.99
N LEU A 26 -14.41 8.79 10.04
CA LEU A 26 -13.66 8.97 8.80
C LEU A 26 -14.28 10.06 7.91
N TYR A 27 -15.61 10.12 7.81
CA TYR A 27 -16.32 11.18 7.09
C TYR A 27 -16.03 12.57 7.70
N ARG A 28 -16.07 12.72 9.02
CA ARG A 28 -15.71 13.96 9.71
C ARG A 28 -14.25 14.35 9.49
N ALA A 29 -13.33 13.39 9.49
CA ALA A 29 -11.92 13.64 9.26
C ALA A 29 -11.66 14.19 7.84
N ILE A 30 -12.45 13.78 6.86
CA ILE A 30 -12.35 14.27 5.48
C ILE A 30 -13.09 15.60 5.30
N ALA A 31 -14.30 15.74 5.87
CA ALA A 31 -15.14 16.93 5.73
C ALA A 31 -14.64 18.17 6.49
N LEU A 32 -13.61 18.03 7.36
CA LEU A 32 -12.91 19.15 7.99
C LEU A 32 -11.71 19.66 7.16
N SER A 33 -11.45 19.08 5.98
CA SER A 33 -10.36 19.49 5.09
C SER A 33 -10.78 20.39 3.91
N ASP A 34 -12.08 20.61 3.68
CA ASP A 34 -12.57 21.46 2.60
C ASP A 34 -12.67 22.93 3.04
N ASN A 35 -11.68 23.72 2.63
CA ASN A 35 -11.77 25.19 2.59
C ASN A 35 -12.43 25.59 1.24
N PRO A 36 -13.61 26.23 1.22
CA PRO A 36 -14.41 26.38 0.00
C PRO A 36 -13.99 27.55 -0.92
N ASP A 37 -12.94 28.29 -0.60
CA ASP A 37 -12.55 29.50 -1.34
C ASP A 37 -11.20 29.34 -2.06
N ALA A 38 -11.21 28.74 -3.25
CA ALA A 38 -10.23 29.06 -4.30
C ALA A 38 -10.70 28.52 -5.67
N VAL A 39 -11.39 29.36 -6.43
CA VAL A 39 -11.74 29.11 -7.83
C VAL A 39 -10.91 30.03 -8.73
N THR A 40 -10.30 29.43 -9.77
CA THR A 40 -9.86 29.96 -11.11
C THR A 40 -8.55 30.78 -11.27
N PRO A 41 -7.97 30.85 -12.50
CA PRO A 41 -7.84 29.83 -13.56
C PRO A 41 -6.39 29.66 -14.09
N LEU A 42 -6.19 28.59 -14.86
CA LEU A 42 -4.96 28.20 -15.55
C LEU A 42 -4.50 29.27 -16.56
N SER A 43 -3.29 29.80 -16.40
CA SER A 43 -2.56 30.55 -17.45
C SER A 43 -1.36 29.71 -17.87
N SER A 44 -1.35 29.32 -19.14
CA SER A 44 -0.26 28.56 -19.76
C SER A 44 0.84 29.51 -20.25
N ALA A 45 2.09 29.25 -19.86
CA ALA A 45 3.25 29.77 -20.57
C ALA A 45 4.43 28.77 -20.51
N THR A 46 4.69 28.21 -21.69
CA THR A 46 6.00 27.91 -22.30
C THR A 46 7.02 27.06 -21.53
N THR A 47 7.11 25.79 -21.92
CA THR A 47 8.27 24.92 -21.69
C THR A 47 9.37 25.24 -22.71
N THR A 48 10.53 25.67 -22.22
CA THR A 48 11.78 25.63 -23.00
C THR A 48 12.48 24.32 -22.66
N THR A 49 12.66 23.47 -23.66
CA THR A 49 13.46 22.25 -23.62
C THR A 49 14.93 22.58 -23.65
N GLU A 50 15.71 22.03 -22.71
CA GLU A 50 17.17 21.94 -22.84
C GLU A 50 17.57 20.46 -22.89
N THR A 51 18.14 20.12 -24.04
CA THR A 51 18.70 18.86 -24.49
C THR A 51 19.92 18.43 -23.70
N LEU A 52 20.01 17.14 -23.36
CA LEU A 52 21.30 16.45 -23.25
C LEU A 52 21.26 15.20 -24.14
N ASN A 53 21.94 15.30 -25.29
CA ASN A 53 22.23 14.20 -26.19
C ASN A 53 23.47 13.46 -25.71
N ASN A 54 23.42 12.12 -25.74
CA ASN A 54 24.51 11.27 -26.23
C ASN A 54 23.96 9.86 -26.41
N ASP A 55 23.57 9.49 -27.63
CA ASP A 55 24.39 8.84 -28.66
C ASP A 55 24.56 7.33 -28.43
N LEU A 56 23.66 6.54 -29.03
CA LEU A 56 23.97 5.20 -29.56
C LEU A 56 23.17 5.00 -30.85
N SER A 57 23.93 4.75 -31.90
CA SER A 57 23.64 4.67 -33.33
C SER A 57 22.48 3.76 -33.76
N VAL A 58 21.61 4.34 -34.59
CA VAL A 58 21.07 3.86 -35.88
C VAL A 58 21.12 2.34 -36.16
N ILE A 59 19.94 1.73 -36.16
CA ILE A 59 19.53 0.76 -37.19
C ILE A 59 18.20 1.26 -37.76
N GLU A 60 18.18 1.47 -39.06
CA GLU A 60 17.05 1.98 -39.84
C GLU A 60 16.09 0.85 -40.25
N SER A 61 14.81 1.25 -40.35
CA SER A 61 13.76 0.73 -41.24
C SER A 61 13.04 -0.58 -40.89
N GLY A 62 11.72 -0.46 -40.73
CA GLY A 62 10.75 -1.53 -41.00
C GLY A 62 9.81 -1.83 -39.84
N GLU A 63 8.52 -1.53 -40.05
CA GLU A 63 7.36 -1.95 -39.24
C GLU A 63 7.14 -1.26 -37.88
N ASN A 64 6.39 -0.16 -37.95
CA ASN A 64 5.52 0.31 -36.88
C ASN A 64 4.41 -0.74 -36.65
N ILE A 65 4.71 -1.79 -35.91
CA ILE A 65 3.71 -2.50 -35.13
C ILE A 65 3.74 -1.82 -33.77
N ALA A 66 2.68 -1.07 -33.46
CA ALA A 66 2.37 -0.71 -32.09
C ALA A 66 2.05 -2.02 -31.36
N THR A 67 3.09 -2.76 -30.97
CA THR A 67 2.98 -3.78 -29.95
C THR A 67 2.63 -3.00 -28.69
N GLU A 68 1.36 -3.07 -28.30
CA GLU A 68 1.01 -2.89 -26.89
C GLU A 68 2.05 -3.67 -26.11
N ALA A 69 2.92 -2.96 -25.39
CA ALA A 69 3.91 -3.58 -24.54
C ALA A 69 3.12 -4.38 -23.51
N SER A 70 2.94 -5.67 -23.79
CA SER A 70 2.34 -6.62 -22.87
C SER A 70 3.14 -6.46 -21.59
N LEU A 71 2.46 -5.96 -20.54
CA LEU A 71 3.07 -5.81 -19.23
C LEU A 71 3.76 -7.13 -18.90
N PRO A 72 4.99 -7.13 -18.36
CA PRO A 72 5.68 -8.35 -18.00
C PRO A 72 4.73 -9.18 -17.13
N THR A 73 4.28 -10.33 -17.65
CA THR A 73 3.31 -11.16 -16.95
C THR A 73 4.05 -11.89 -15.85
N MET A 74 4.11 -11.28 -14.67
CA MET A 74 4.45 -12.02 -13.46
C MET A 74 3.51 -13.24 -13.39
N PRO A 75 4.02 -14.46 -13.20
CA PRO A 75 3.16 -15.62 -13.12
C PRO A 75 2.19 -15.44 -11.94
N ILE A 76 0.93 -15.81 -12.16
CA ILE A 76 -0.09 -15.75 -11.11
C ILE A 76 0.39 -16.58 -9.91
N PRO A 77 0.44 -16.01 -8.69
CA PRO A 77 0.82 -16.74 -7.49
C PRO A 77 -0.04 -17.99 -7.25
N ASP A 78 0.54 -19.00 -6.62
CA ASP A 78 -0.16 -20.25 -6.28
C ASP A 78 -1.29 -19.99 -5.27
N LEU A 79 -2.53 -19.98 -5.78
CA LEU A 79 -3.74 -19.79 -5.00
C LEU A 79 -4.09 -21.02 -4.13
N ASP A 80 -3.53 -22.19 -4.41
CA ASP A 80 -3.76 -23.42 -3.64
C ASP A 80 -2.76 -23.61 -2.49
N ARG A 81 -1.85 -22.64 -2.30
CA ARG A 81 -0.94 -22.58 -1.16
C ARG A 81 -1.69 -22.71 0.17
N GLU A 82 -1.33 -23.74 0.92
CA GLU A 82 -1.87 -24.04 2.24
C GLU A 82 -1.76 -22.84 3.21
N VAL A 83 -2.81 -22.63 4.00
CA VAL A 83 -2.89 -21.59 5.02
C VAL A 83 -2.78 -22.24 6.39
N ARG A 84 -1.77 -21.84 7.18
CA ARG A 84 -1.52 -22.37 8.53
C ARG A 84 -1.57 -21.25 9.57
N PRO A 85 -2.71 -21.04 10.24
CA PRO A 85 -2.83 -20.05 11.29
C PRO A 85 -1.87 -20.33 12.47
N PRO A 86 -1.42 -19.31 13.23
CA PRO A 86 -0.56 -19.50 14.39
C PRO A 86 -1.30 -20.24 15.50
N GLU A 87 -0.63 -21.18 16.18
CA GLU A 87 -1.25 -21.97 17.26
C GLU A 87 -1.82 -21.13 18.41
N ALA A 88 -1.20 -19.98 18.69
CA ALA A 88 -1.64 -19.06 19.74
C ALA A 88 -2.88 -18.23 19.34
N MET A 89 -3.32 -18.28 18.09
CA MET A 89 -4.49 -17.56 17.62
C MET A 89 -5.77 -18.22 18.12
N GLN A 90 -6.74 -17.42 18.56
CA GLN A 90 -8.05 -17.95 18.96
C GLN A 90 -8.69 -18.66 17.78
N LYS A 91 -9.17 -19.89 18.01
CA LYS A 91 -9.70 -20.76 16.97
C LYS A 91 -10.79 -20.09 16.11
N ASP A 92 -11.75 -19.41 16.74
CA ASP A 92 -12.85 -18.77 16.01
C ASP A 92 -12.35 -17.64 15.07
N ILE A 93 -11.29 -16.93 15.47
CA ILE A 93 -10.63 -15.91 14.64
C ILE A 93 -9.88 -16.57 13.50
N ALA A 94 -9.09 -17.62 13.79
CA ALA A 94 -8.36 -18.38 12.79
C ALA A 94 -9.30 -18.96 11.73
N ASP A 95 -10.39 -19.60 12.15
CA ASP A 95 -11.40 -20.18 11.28
C ASP A 95 -12.08 -19.11 10.41
N ALA A 96 -12.35 -17.92 10.97
CA ALA A 96 -12.93 -16.82 10.21
C ALA A 96 -11.99 -16.28 9.13
N LEU A 97 -10.72 -16.07 9.46
CA LEU A 97 -9.71 -15.60 8.50
C LEU A 97 -9.41 -16.65 7.42
N VAL A 98 -9.34 -17.94 7.78
CA VAL A 98 -9.18 -19.04 6.80
C VAL A 98 -10.36 -19.11 5.84
N ARG A 99 -11.60 -18.96 6.32
CA ARG A 99 -12.78 -18.86 5.46
C ARG A 99 -12.70 -17.66 4.52
N GLN A 100 -12.29 -16.50 5.03
CA GLN A 100 -12.12 -15.30 4.22
C GLN A 100 -11.06 -15.50 3.11
N VAL A 101 -9.93 -16.15 3.40
CA VAL A 101 -8.93 -16.51 2.39
C VAL A 101 -9.54 -17.42 1.30
N ALA A 102 -10.33 -18.43 1.68
CA ALA A 102 -10.96 -19.33 0.73
C ALA A 102 -11.97 -18.61 -0.19
N GLU A 103 -12.74 -17.66 0.34
CA GLU A 103 -13.67 -16.83 -0.43
C GLU A 103 -12.93 -15.94 -1.44
N ILE A 104 -11.85 -15.28 -1.00
CA ILE A 104 -11.00 -14.45 -1.86
C ILE A 104 -10.36 -15.29 -2.96
N ILE A 105 -9.75 -16.44 -2.63
CA ILE A 105 -9.17 -17.38 -3.61
C ILE A 105 -10.21 -17.81 -4.65
N THR A 106 -11.43 -18.14 -4.20
CA THR A 106 -12.52 -18.55 -5.08
C THR A 106 -12.92 -17.41 -6.04
N SER A 107 -12.84 -16.15 -5.60
CA SER A 107 -13.01 -14.98 -6.46
C SER A 107 -11.86 -14.82 -7.46
N LEU A 108 -10.62 -14.88 -6.99
CA LEU A 108 -9.41 -14.72 -7.81
C LEU A 108 -9.25 -15.82 -8.86
N LYS A 109 -9.70 -17.04 -8.58
CA LYS A 109 -9.76 -18.12 -9.59
C LYS A 109 -10.72 -17.80 -10.74
N ARG A 110 -11.76 -16.99 -10.51
CA ARG A 110 -12.67 -16.51 -11.56
C ARG A 110 -12.19 -15.24 -12.24
N ASN A 111 -11.50 -14.38 -11.49
CA ASN A 111 -10.96 -13.11 -11.98
C ASN A 111 -9.55 -12.87 -11.41
N PRO A 112 -8.50 -13.38 -12.07
CA PRO A 112 -7.12 -13.27 -11.59
C PRO A 112 -6.55 -11.85 -11.72
N ASP A 113 -7.24 -10.94 -12.40
CA ASP A 113 -6.81 -9.55 -12.57
C ASP A 113 -7.45 -8.62 -11.52
N ASP A 114 -8.18 -9.16 -10.55
CA ASP A 114 -8.75 -8.40 -9.44
C ASP A 114 -7.66 -7.95 -8.44
N ILE A 115 -7.12 -6.78 -8.70
CA ILE A 115 -6.07 -6.13 -7.89
C ILE A 115 -6.51 -5.93 -6.44
N ALA A 116 -7.79 -5.61 -6.21
CA ALA A 116 -8.32 -5.45 -4.87
C ALA A 116 -8.35 -6.81 -4.15
N GLY A 117 -8.81 -7.86 -4.84
CA GLY A 117 -8.76 -9.24 -4.35
C GLY A 117 -7.36 -9.71 -3.97
N TRP A 118 -6.33 -9.39 -4.77
CA TRP A 118 -4.94 -9.71 -4.41
C TRP A 118 -4.43 -8.90 -3.21
N SER A 119 -4.81 -7.62 -3.12
CA SER A 119 -4.47 -6.76 -1.99
C SER A 119 -5.08 -7.29 -0.69
N ASP A 120 -6.35 -7.69 -0.73
CA ASP A 120 -7.10 -8.28 0.38
C ASP A 120 -6.53 -9.64 0.76
N LEU A 121 -6.19 -10.49 -0.22
CA LEU A 121 -5.54 -11.78 0.05
C LEU A 121 -4.25 -11.59 0.85
N GLY A 122 -3.41 -10.63 0.45
CA GLY A 122 -2.19 -10.31 1.18
C GLY A 122 -2.48 -9.83 2.60
N MET A 123 -3.46 -8.93 2.79
CA MET A 123 -3.82 -8.42 4.12
C MET A 123 -4.31 -9.53 5.07
N VAL A 124 -5.17 -10.43 4.58
CA VAL A 124 -5.70 -11.54 5.39
C VAL A 124 -4.61 -12.56 5.68
N ARG A 125 -3.77 -12.92 4.69
CA ARG A 125 -2.62 -13.82 4.90
C ARG A 125 -1.61 -13.23 5.90
N LYS A 126 -1.36 -11.92 5.88
CA LYS A 126 -0.51 -11.24 6.87
C LYS A 126 -1.08 -11.37 8.28
N SER A 127 -2.39 -11.19 8.43
CA SER A 127 -3.09 -11.34 9.71
C SER A 127 -3.00 -12.78 10.25
N LEU A 128 -2.90 -13.76 9.35
CA LEU A 128 -2.65 -15.17 9.66
C LEU A 128 -1.17 -15.53 9.86
N GLY A 129 -0.25 -14.57 9.75
CA GLY A 129 1.19 -14.83 9.85
C GLY A 129 1.81 -15.52 8.64
N ASP A 130 1.06 -15.73 7.55
CA ASP A 130 1.61 -16.25 6.29
C ASP A 130 2.28 -15.12 5.49
N TYR A 131 3.45 -14.70 5.97
CA TYR A 131 4.20 -13.59 5.39
C TYR A 131 4.73 -13.90 3.99
N GLU A 132 4.98 -15.18 3.68
CA GLU A 132 5.38 -15.59 2.34
C GLU A 132 4.22 -15.48 1.34
N GLY A 133 3.03 -15.98 1.68
CA GLY A 133 1.85 -15.79 0.83
C GLY A 133 1.43 -14.32 0.73
N THR A 134 1.65 -13.53 1.78
CA THR A 134 1.48 -12.07 1.75
C THR A 134 2.40 -11.42 0.72
N ARG A 135 3.70 -11.77 0.76
CA ARG A 135 4.71 -11.26 -0.17
C ARG A 135 4.29 -11.52 -1.61
N GLN A 136 3.95 -12.77 -1.94
CA GLN A 136 3.57 -13.15 -3.30
C GLN A 136 2.35 -12.37 -3.81
N ALA A 137 1.34 -12.19 -2.97
CA ALA A 137 0.15 -11.43 -3.33
C ALA A 137 0.45 -9.94 -3.59
N TRP A 138 1.24 -9.30 -2.71
CA TRP A 138 1.57 -7.88 -2.86
C TRP A 138 2.63 -7.60 -3.94
N GLU A 139 3.55 -8.54 -4.21
CA GLU A 139 4.46 -8.45 -5.36
C GLU A 139 3.69 -8.55 -6.69
N TYR A 140 2.65 -9.38 -6.74
CA TYR A 140 1.75 -9.43 -7.90
C TYR A 140 0.98 -8.12 -8.09
N VAL A 141 0.44 -7.52 -7.02
CA VAL A 141 -0.18 -6.19 -7.08
C VAL A 141 0.82 -5.14 -7.57
N ALA A 142 2.06 -5.14 -7.05
CA ALA A 142 3.11 -4.21 -7.46
C ALA A 142 3.50 -4.38 -8.94
N ALA A 143 3.47 -5.62 -9.47
CA ALA A 143 3.72 -5.88 -10.89
C ALA A 143 2.58 -5.36 -11.78
N LEU A 144 1.33 -5.49 -11.35
CA LEU A 144 0.16 -4.98 -12.07
C LEU A 144 0.01 -3.46 -11.96
N ARG A 145 0.51 -2.85 -10.88
CA ARG A 145 0.44 -1.41 -10.59
C ARG A 145 1.81 -0.86 -10.18
N PRO A 146 2.80 -0.81 -11.09
CA PRO A 146 4.16 -0.39 -10.76
C PRO A 146 4.28 1.07 -10.30
N ASN A 147 3.28 1.88 -10.63
CA ASN A 147 3.21 3.31 -10.30
C ASN A 147 2.29 3.61 -9.10
N ASP A 148 1.63 2.61 -8.52
CA ASP A 148 0.84 2.78 -7.29
C ASP A 148 1.76 2.61 -6.08
N TYR A 149 1.78 3.56 -5.15
CA TYR A 149 2.64 3.48 -3.96
C TYR A 149 2.20 2.39 -2.98
N LEU A 150 0.92 2.00 -2.98
CA LEU A 150 0.30 1.26 -1.88
C LEU A 150 0.91 -0.14 -1.68
N ALA A 151 1.13 -0.88 -2.78
CA ALA A 151 1.77 -2.19 -2.72
C ALA A 151 3.21 -2.10 -2.21
N PHE A 152 3.96 -1.07 -2.62
CA PHE A 152 5.34 -0.88 -2.20
C PHE A 152 5.45 -0.49 -0.73
N VAL A 153 4.60 0.40 -0.19
CA VAL A 153 4.65 0.71 1.25
C VAL A 153 4.27 -0.52 2.10
N ASN A 154 3.30 -1.31 1.64
CA ASN A 154 2.91 -2.56 2.30
C ASN A 154 4.03 -3.61 2.25
N LEU A 155 4.73 -3.76 1.11
CA LEU A 155 5.91 -4.60 0.98
C LEU A 155 7.07 -4.10 1.86
N GLY A 156 7.28 -2.79 1.94
CA GLY A 156 8.26 -2.18 2.84
C GLY A 156 8.04 -2.60 4.29
N ASP A 157 6.81 -2.46 4.78
CA ASP A 157 6.41 -2.89 6.12
C ASP A 157 6.58 -4.40 6.31
N LEU A 158 6.17 -5.21 5.33
CA LEU A 158 6.29 -6.68 5.37
C LEU A 158 7.76 -7.10 5.53
N TYR A 159 8.61 -6.56 4.67
CA TYR A 159 10.03 -6.90 4.65
C TYR A 159 10.74 -6.45 5.93
N GLY A 160 10.49 -5.22 6.40
CA GLY A 160 11.17 -4.67 7.57
C GLY A 160 10.75 -5.32 8.88
N TYR A 161 9.45 -5.53 9.07
CA TYR A 161 8.91 -5.90 10.38
C TYR A 161 8.63 -7.40 10.54
N TYR A 162 8.43 -8.14 9.45
CA TYR A 162 8.03 -9.55 9.52
C TYR A 162 9.06 -10.48 8.89
N LEU A 163 9.53 -10.18 7.66
CA LEU A 163 10.54 -11.00 6.98
C LEU A 163 11.98 -10.66 7.42
N LYS A 164 12.17 -9.53 8.10
CA LYS A 164 13.46 -9.03 8.59
C LYS A 164 14.53 -8.82 7.51
N ASP A 165 14.09 -8.44 6.31
CA ASP A 165 14.96 -8.04 5.20
C ASP A 165 14.96 -6.52 5.06
N ASN A 166 15.91 -5.87 5.74
CA ASN A 166 16.02 -4.42 5.75
C ASN A 166 16.34 -3.85 4.36
N ALA A 167 17.03 -4.60 3.49
CA ALA A 167 17.41 -4.13 2.17
C ALA A 167 16.18 -4.06 1.24
N GLN A 168 15.34 -5.11 1.25
CA GLN A 168 14.08 -5.08 0.51
C GLN A 168 13.09 -4.08 1.09
N ALA A 169 13.05 -3.92 2.41
CA ALA A 169 12.22 -2.90 3.05
C ALA A 169 12.59 -1.49 2.56
N GLU A 170 13.89 -1.14 2.63
CA GLU A 170 14.41 0.15 2.17
C GLU A 170 14.10 0.39 0.68
N LYS A 171 14.28 -0.64 -0.17
CA LYS A 171 13.97 -0.56 -1.61
C LYS A 171 12.49 -0.22 -1.82
N ASN A 172 11.59 -0.94 -1.18
CA ASN A 172 10.14 -0.79 -1.36
C ASN A 172 9.63 0.55 -0.80
N PHE A 173 10.10 0.99 0.37
CA PHE A 173 9.75 2.32 0.91
C PHE A 173 10.20 3.46 -0.01
N LYS A 174 11.41 3.39 -0.57
CA LYS A 174 11.89 4.37 -1.54
C LYS A 174 11.03 4.38 -2.81
N HIS A 175 10.67 3.21 -3.32
CA HIS A 175 9.79 3.10 -4.49
C HIS A 175 8.42 3.72 -4.22
N ALA A 176 7.83 3.49 -3.05
CA ALA A 176 6.57 4.11 -2.65
C ALA A 176 6.66 5.65 -2.68
N ILE A 177 7.72 6.24 -2.12
CA ILE A 177 7.94 7.71 -2.13
C ILE A 177 8.13 8.24 -3.56
N VAL A 178 8.82 7.50 -4.43
CA VAL A 178 8.96 7.89 -5.85
C VAL A 178 7.60 7.92 -6.55
N ASN A 179 6.73 6.94 -6.26
CA ASN A 179 5.40 6.85 -6.86
C ASN A 179 4.46 7.95 -6.37
N ASP A 180 4.56 8.37 -5.11
CA ASP A 180 3.76 9.47 -4.57
C ASP A 180 4.56 10.35 -3.58
N PRO A 181 5.32 11.34 -4.07
CA PRO A 181 6.17 12.18 -3.23
C PRO A 181 5.39 13.21 -2.40
N THR A 182 4.10 13.42 -2.66
CA THR A 182 3.26 14.35 -1.87
C THR A 182 2.56 13.65 -0.70
N ARG A 183 2.70 12.32 -0.61
CA ARG A 183 2.11 11.54 0.48
C ARG A 183 2.96 11.60 1.74
N VAL A 184 2.64 12.53 2.62
CA VAL A 184 3.26 12.71 3.96
C VAL A 184 3.46 11.39 4.71
N TYR A 185 2.44 10.52 4.71
CA TYR A 185 2.47 9.20 5.36
C TYR A 185 3.68 8.33 4.98
N LEU A 186 4.16 8.39 3.73
CA LEU A 186 5.26 7.55 3.25
C LEU A 186 6.60 7.95 3.89
N TYR A 187 6.80 9.24 4.11
CA TYR A 187 7.99 9.74 4.81
C TYR A 187 7.96 9.35 6.28
N PHE A 188 6.79 9.38 6.94
CA PHE A 188 6.64 8.89 8.31
C PHE A 188 6.97 7.40 8.41
N LYS A 189 6.40 6.56 7.54
CA LYS A 189 6.68 5.12 7.52
C LYS A 189 8.15 4.81 7.30
N THR A 190 8.78 5.50 6.36
CA THR A 190 10.20 5.31 6.06
C THR A 190 11.11 5.84 7.18
N TYR A 191 10.73 6.94 7.84
CA TYR A 191 11.40 7.45 9.02
C TYR A 191 11.33 6.46 10.18
N GLU A 192 10.15 5.91 10.48
CA GLU A 192 9.94 4.90 11.52
C GLU A 192 10.83 3.68 11.26
N PHE A 193 10.81 3.18 10.03
CA PHE A 193 11.67 2.07 9.62
C PHE A 193 13.16 2.37 9.86
N TYR A 194 13.69 3.50 9.37
CA TYR A 194 15.10 3.84 9.56
C TYR A 194 15.48 4.04 11.03
N ARG A 195 14.60 4.65 11.84
CA ARG A 195 14.80 4.77 13.28
C ARG A 195 14.89 3.39 13.93
N ASP A 196 13.97 2.49 13.59
CA ASP A 196 13.86 1.17 14.22
C ASP A 196 15.03 0.25 13.87
N ILE A 197 15.65 0.40 12.69
CA ILE A 197 16.85 -0.35 12.29
C ILE A 197 18.16 0.32 12.73
N GLY A 198 18.11 1.43 13.47
CA GLY A 198 19.30 2.11 14.00
C GLY A 198 20.05 2.96 12.98
N GLU A 199 19.35 3.50 11.97
CA GLU A 199 19.90 4.35 10.90
C GLU A 199 19.41 5.81 11.02
N PRO A 200 19.74 6.54 12.11
CA PRO A 200 19.15 7.85 12.41
C PRO A 200 19.50 8.93 11.37
N ASN A 201 20.67 8.83 10.73
CA ASN A 201 21.06 9.74 9.65
C ASN A 201 20.13 9.59 8.44
N LYS A 202 19.82 8.34 8.04
CA LYS A 202 18.86 8.08 6.97
C LYS A 202 17.45 8.53 7.36
N ALA A 203 17.07 8.32 8.62
CA ALA A 203 15.80 8.77 9.17
C ALA A 203 15.65 10.31 9.06
N ARG A 204 16.69 11.08 9.44
CA ARG A 204 16.69 12.54 9.27
C ARG A 204 16.55 12.95 7.80
N VAL A 205 17.38 12.36 6.92
CA VAL A 205 17.40 12.69 5.49
C VAL A 205 16.06 12.44 4.82
N VAL A 206 15.34 11.37 5.17
CA VAL A 206 14.03 11.11 4.56
C VAL A 206 12.98 12.14 4.99
N VAL A 207 13.02 12.61 6.24
CA VAL A 207 12.11 13.66 6.71
C VAL A 207 12.44 15.01 6.08
N GLU A 208 13.72 15.36 5.93
CA GLU A 208 14.15 16.58 5.23
C GLU A 208 13.65 16.60 3.78
N ARG A 209 13.76 15.46 3.06
CA ARG A 209 13.17 15.30 1.72
C ARG A 209 11.65 15.44 1.75
N GLY A 210 11.01 14.86 2.76
CA GLY A 210 9.57 15.00 2.97
C GLY A 210 9.14 16.46 3.09
N VAL A 211 9.82 17.25 3.92
CA VAL A 211 9.56 18.69 4.10
C VAL A 211 9.76 19.44 2.79
N ALA A 212 10.82 19.12 2.03
CA ALA A 212 11.07 19.76 0.74
C ALA A 212 9.97 19.45 -0.31
N ALA A 213 9.49 18.20 -0.34
CA ALA A 213 8.42 17.78 -1.24
C ALA A 213 7.02 18.24 -0.78
N ASN A 214 6.85 18.53 0.51
CA ASN A 214 5.58 18.88 1.15
C ASN A 214 5.76 20.13 2.02
N PRO A 215 6.03 21.30 1.41
CA PRO A 215 6.44 22.50 2.13
C PRO A 215 5.39 23.01 3.11
N ASP A 216 4.11 22.66 2.93
CA ASP A 216 2.99 23.07 3.79
C ASP A 216 2.72 22.10 4.95
N SER A 217 3.32 20.90 4.93
CA SER A 217 3.09 19.88 5.97
C SER A 217 3.68 20.29 7.32
N ALA A 218 2.81 20.73 8.23
CA ALA A 218 3.18 20.98 9.63
C ALA A 218 3.66 19.70 10.32
N GLU A 219 3.10 18.56 9.96
CA GLU A 219 3.46 17.25 10.50
C GLU A 219 4.93 16.90 10.23
N LEU A 220 5.40 17.07 8.99
CA LEU A 220 6.80 16.79 8.63
C LEU A 220 7.77 17.80 9.23
N ARG A 221 7.38 19.09 9.35
CA ARG A 221 8.20 20.10 10.05
C ARG A 221 8.34 19.77 11.53
N ASN A 222 7.24 19.39 12.18
CA ASN A 222 7.25 18.97 13.59
C ASN A 222 8.09 17.70 13.79
N LEU A 223 7.95 16.73 12.88
CA LEU A 223 8.78 15.53 12.90
C LEU A 223 10.26 15.90 12.79
N LEU A 224 10.65 16.72 11.82
CA LEU A 224 12.04 17.15 11.63
C LEU A 224 12.60 17.86 12.88
N GLY A 225 11.81 18.74 13.49
CA GLY A 225 12.18 19.45 14.72
C GLY A 225 12.32 18.54 15.95
N SER A 226 11.70 17.35 15.94
CA SER A 226 11.81 16.37 17.03
C SER A 226 13.08 15.51 16.95
N ILE A 227 13.76 15.48 15.79
CA ILE A 227 14.98 14.70 15.57
C ILE A 227 16.15 15.47 16.20
N LYS A 228 16.76 14.87 17.23
CA LYS A 228 17.91 15.44 17.95
C LYS A 228 19.22 15.31 17.18
#